data_AF-A0A841G2W2-F1
#
_entry.id   AF-A0A841G2W2-F1
#
_cell.length_a   1.000
_cell.length_b   1.000
_cell.length_c   1.000
_cell.angle_alpha   90.00
_cell.angle_beta   90.00
_cell.angle_gamma   90.00
#
_symmetry.space_group_name_H-M   'P 1'
#
loop_
_entity.id
_entity.type
_entity.pdbx_description
1 polymer ?
#
loop_
_entity_poly.entity_id
_entity_poly.type
_entity_poly.pdbx_seq_one_letter_code
_entity_poly.pdbx_strand_id
1 'polypeptide(L)'
;MPQPDFDPSPELVAEAAENPGGVVAEIDPEFEGDPDGYIPAEAILGTWKVDEEGRLTGEFETNPRAGTPADDFTRLVSPDSWLGWLGDDPAATVRFGLAGMLGDQVEGAEVEWMKVIDEPRHLTGGSRTGDGDQLTLTRAAIAVPFGLGVRSPDDSFHVLSGVFTIAMSGLDDAGGPRSQLWLDLEADADWAEEQLPQRIYEVDEQR
;
A
#
# COMPACT_ATOMS: atom_id res chain seq x y z
N MET A 1 -17.34 -30.96 9.93
CA MET A 1 -18.60 -31.13 10.71
C MET A 1 -19.33 -29.80 10.61
N PRO A 2 -20.61 -29.75 10.23
CA PRO A 2 -21.35 -28.49 10.27
C PRO A 2 -21.40 -27.98 11.71
N GLN A 3 -21.11 -26.70 11.92
CA GLN A 3 -21.20 -26.06 13.23
C GLN A 3 -22.68 -26.02 13.66
N PRO A 4 -23.04 -26.50 14.87
CA PRO A 4 -24.43 -26.75 15.23
C PRO A 4 -25.28 -25.50 15.55
N ASP A 5 -24.76 -24.27 15.46
CA ASP A 5 -25.51 -23.02 15.66
C ASP A 5 -25.01 -21.91 14.71
N PHE A 6 -24.98 -22.18 13.40
CA PHE A 6 -24.66 -21.15 12.41
C PHE A 6 -25.91 -20.33 12.08
N ASP A 7 -26.02 -19.14 12.68
CA ASP A 7 -27.02 -18.11 12.35
C ASP A 7 -26.33 -16.98 11.56
N PRO A 8 -26.21 -17.12 10.23
CA PRO A 8 -25.48 -16.16 9.40
C PRO A 8 -26.17 -14.80 9.41
N SER A 9 -25.36 -13.73 9.40
CA SER A 9 -25.90 -12.38 9.23
C SER A 9 -26.66 -12.25 7.90
N PRO A 10 -27.68 -11.38 7.82
CA PRO A 10 -28.41 -11.16 6.56
C PRO A 10 -27.49 -10.72 5.41
N GLU A 11 -26.43 -9.99 5.70
CA GLU A 11 -25.42 -9.55 4.73
C GLU A 11 -24.61 -10.72 4.19
N LEU A 12 -24.16 -11.63 5.07
CA LEU A 12 -23.45 -12.86 4.66
C LEU A 12 -24.34 -13.76 3.76
N VAL A 13 -25.64 -13.82 4.05
CA VAL A 13 -26.61 -14.55 3.22
C VAL A 13 -26.82 -13.87 1.86
N ALA A 14 -26.89 -12.54 1.83
CA ALA A 14 -27.03 -11.79 0.59
C ALA A 14 -25.81 -11.98 -0.31
N GLU A 15 -24.60 -11.84 0.24
CA GLU A 15 -23.34 -12.02 -0.49
C GLU A 15 -23.20 -13.45 -1.03
N ALA A 16 -23.61 -14.47 -0.25
CA ALA A 16 -23.62 -15.85 -0.71
C ALA A 16 -24.58 -16.07 -1.90
N ALA A 17 -25.74 -15.41 -1.89
CA ALA A 17 -26.71 -15.51 -2.99
C ALA A 17 -26.17 -14.89 -4.28
N GLU A 18 -25.29 -13.89 -4.19
CA GLU A 18 -24.63 -13.25 -5.34
C GLU A 18 -23.43 -14.06 -5.86
N ASN A 19 -22.89 -14.99 -5.07
CA ASN A 19 -21.72 -15.80 -5.40
C ASN A 19 -21.97 -17.33 -5.41
N PRO A 20 -22.88 -17.89 -6.24
CA PRO A 20 -23.13 -19.33 -6.31
C PRO A 20 -21.88 -20.15 -6.69
N GLY A 21 -21.65 -21.25 -5.95
CA GLY A 21 -20.51 -22.15 -6.12
C GLY A 21 -19.16 -21.55 -5.68
N GLY A 22 -19.16 -20.36 -5.08
CA GLY A 22 -17.97 -19.67 -4.61
C GLY A 22 -17.74 -19.80 -3.11
N VAL A 23 -17.06 -18.80 -2.57
CA VAL A 23 -16.83 -18.63 -1.13
C VAL A 23 -17.07 -17.16 -0.76
N VAL A 24 -17.55 -16.91 0.45
CA VAL A 24 -17.67 -15.55 1.02
C VAL A 24 -16.67 -15.40 2.14
N ALA A 25 -15.85 -14.35 2.09
CA ALA A 25 -14.86 -14.08 3.14
C ALA A 25 -15.53 -13.49 4.39
N GLU A 26 -15.08 -13.94 5.56
CA GLU A 26 -15.40 -13.29 6.84
C GLU A 26 -14.21 -12.42 7.24
N ILE A 27 -14.46 -11.13 7.46
CA ILE A 27 -13.46 -10.11 7.78
C ILE A 27 -13.56 -9.77 9.27
N ASP A 28 -12.44 -9.42 9.89
CA ASP A 28 -12.42 -8.90 11.24
C ASP A 28 -13.22 -7.57 11.31
N PRO A 29 -14.22 -7.43 12.22
CA PRO A 29 -15.05 -6.24 12.32
C PRO A 29 -14.31 -4.91 12.50
N GLU A 30 -13.07 -4.90 13.02
CA GLU A 30 -12.25 -3.67 13.09
C GLU A 30 -11.92 -3.10 11.68
N PHE A 31 -12.02 -3.94 10.63
CA PHE A 31 -11.66 -3.60 9.24
C PHE A 31 -12.88 -3.41 8.33
N GLU A 32 -14.11 -3.61 8.80
CA GLU A 32 -15.36 -3.51 8.01
C GLU A 32 -15.82 -2.06 7.70
N GLY A 33 -14.92 -1.07 7.84
CA GLY A 33 -15.27 0.35 7.77
C GLY A 33 -15.54 0.89 6.36
N ASP A 34 -14.75 0.49 5.37
CA ASP A 34 -14.84 0.96 3.98
C ASP A 34 -15.05 -0.23 3.04
N PRO A 35 -16.22 -0.35 2.37
CA PRO A 35 -16.52 -1.48 1.49
C PRO A 35 -15.62 -1.56 0.25
N ASP A 36 -15.07 -0.42 -0.19
CA ASP A 36 -14.13 -0.35 -1.31
C ASP A 36 -12.67 -0.25 -0.82
N GLY A 37 -12.46 -0.31 0.49
CA GLY A 37 -11.17 -0.18 1.15
C GLY A 37 -10.27 -1.39 0.97
N TYR A 38 -8.97 -1.17 1.09
CA TYR A 38 -7.99 -2.27 1.12
C TYR A 38 -8.17 -3.11 2.38
N ILE A 39 -8.30 -4.43 2.25
CA ILE A 39 -8.34 -5.36 3.37
C ILE A 39 -7.06 -6.19 3.40
N PRO A 40 -6.23 -6.12 4.47
CA PRO A 40 -5.05 -6.97 4.59
C PRO A 40 -5.45 -8.44 4.75
N ALA A 41 -4.65 -9.35 4.20
CA ALA A 41 -4.97 -10.78 4.22
C ALA A 41 -5.07 -11.36 5.65
N GLU A 42 -4.38 -10.74 6.61
CA GLU A 42 -4.43 -11.11 8.03
C GLU A 42 -5.75 -10.73 8.71
N ALA A 43 -6.49 -9.74 8.18
CA ALA A 43 -7.82 -9.37 8.67
C ALA A 43 -8.93 -10.31 8.17
N ILE A 44 -8.64 -11.18 7.21
CA ILE A 44 -9.60 -12.21 6.76
C ILE A 44 -9.56 -13.36 7.76
N LEU A 45 -10.64 -13.56 8.52
CA LEU A 45 -10.75 -14.63 9.52
C LEU A 45 -10.87 -16.01 8.86
N GLY A 46 -11.54 -16.07 7.71
CA GLY A 46 -11.74 -17.29 6.96
C GLY A 46 -12.74 -17.11 5.83
N THR A 47 -13.21 -18.21 5.28
CA THR A 47 -14.19 -18.20 4.18
C THR A 47 -15.31 -19.20 4.42
N TRP A 48 -16.54 -18.79 4.13
CA TRP A 48 -17.73 -19.62 4.10
C TRP A 48 -17.95 -20.17 2.71
N LYS A 49 -18.12 -21.48 2.60
CA LYS A 49 -18.39 -22.12 1.31
C LYS A 49 -19.86 -21.99 0.91
N VAL A 50 -20.08 -21.64 -0.35
CA VAL A 50 -21.41 -21.45 -0.95
C VAL A 50 -21.71 -22.62 -1.90
N ASP A 51 -22.94 -23.14 -1.86
CA ASP A 51 -23.39 -24.16 -2.79
C ASP A 51 -23.73 -23.58 -4.18
N GLU A 52 -24.03 -24.45 -5.15
CA GLU A 52 -24.37 -24.04 -6.52
C GLU A 52 -25.66 -23.21 -6.61
N GLU A 53 -26.47 -23.20 -5.55
CA GLU A 53 -27.70 -22.42 -5.46
C GLU A 53 -27.53 -21.08 -4.73
N GLY A 54 -26.31 -20.71 -4.35
CA GLY A 54 -26.03 -19.45 -3.64
C GLY A 54 -26.37 -19.51 -2.15
N ARG A 55 -26.41 -20.70 -1.54
CA ARG A 55 -26.68 -20.87 -0.11
C ARG A 55 -25.40 -21.24 0.63
N LEU A 56 -25.25 -20.71 1.84
CA LEU A 56 -24.16 -21.08 2.73
C LEU A 56 -24.27 -22.55 3.12
N THR A 57 -23.22 -23.32 2.89
CA THR A 57 -23.14 -24.75 3.24
C THR A 57 -22.96 -24.98 4.75
N GLY A 58 -22.56 -23.93 5.50
CA GLY A 58 -22.12 -24.02 6.89
C GLY A 58 -20.70 -24.59 7.05
N GLU A 59 -19.99 -24.86 5.95
CA GLU A 59 -18.56 -25.19 5.99
C GLU A 59 -17.75 -23.88 6.03
N PHE A 60 -17.00 -23.68 7.13
CA PHE A 60 -16.08 -22.57 7.30
C PHE A 60 -14.63 -23.05 7.23
N GLU A 61 -13.85 -22.43 6.37
CA GLU A 61 -12.41 -22.64 6.28
C GLU A 61 -11.67 -21.46 6.91
N THR A 62 -11.04 -21.70 8.07
CA THR A 62 -10.27 -20.68 8.78
C THR A 62 -9.01 -20.31 8.00
N ASN A 63 -8.74 -19.02 7.88
CA ASN A 63 -7.50 -18.53 7.28
C ASN A 63 -6.32 -18.76 8.25
N PRO A 64 -5.30 -19.54 7.88
CA PRO A 64 -4.14 -19.77 8.76
C PRO A 64 -3.27 -18.52 8.96
N ARG A 65 -3.48 -17.46 8.17
CA ARG A 65 -2.79 -16.18 8.28
C ARG A 65 -3.55 -15.15 9.11
N ALA A 66 -4.76 -15.48 9.60
CA ALA A 66 -5.56 -14.55 10.39
C ALA A 66 -4.78 -14.07 11.62
N GLY A 67 -4.79 -12.76 11.86
CA GLY A 67 -4.08 -12.13 12.96
C GLY A 67 -3.86 -10.63 12.75
N THR A 68 -2.99 -10.03 13.58
CA THR A 68 -2.65 -8.61 13.46
C THR A 68 -1.82 -8.37 12.19
N PRO A 69 -2.25 -7.48 11.27
CA PRO A 69 -1.45 -7.14 10.11
C PRO A 69 -0.11 -6.53 10.54
N ALA A 70 0.93 -6.86 9.79
CA ALA A 70 2.28 -6.35 10.00
C ALA A 70 2.83 -5.69 8.73
N ASP A 71 3.91 -4.94 8.89
CA ASP A 71 4.61 -4.32 7.79
C ASP A 71 5.05 -5.34 6.73
N ASP A 72 4.80 -5.02 5.46
CA ASP A 72 5.27 -5.82 4.32
C ASP A 72 5.78 -4.92 3.20
N PHE A 73 7.11 -4.81 3.13
CA PHE A 73 7.83 -4.06 2.09
C PHE A 73 8.50 -4.98 1.07
N THR A 74 8.13 -6.27 1.03
CA THR A 74 8.81 -7.26 0.19
C THR A 74 8.85 -6.85 -1.29
N ARG A 75 7.78 -6.24 -1.80
CA ARG A 75 7.71 -5.71 -3.17
C ARG A 75 8.62 -4.51 -3.42
N LEU A 76 8.87 -3.69 -2.40
CA LEU A 76 9.76 -2.54 -2.52
C LEU A 76 11.23 -2.96 -2.58
N VAL A 77 11.65 -3.84 -1.67
CA VAL A 77 13.06 -4.23 -1.50
C VAL A 77 13.48 -5.43 -2.37
N SER A 78 12.75 -5.69 -3.46
CA SER A 78 13.11 -6.73 -4.43
C SER A 78 14.57 -6.58 -4.88
N PRO A 79 15.35 -7.66 -5.05
CA PRO A 79 16.78 -7.59 -5.34
C PRO A 79 17.14 -6.88 -6.65
N ASP A 80 16.18 -6.74 -7.58
CA ASP A 80 16.35 -5.99 -8.83
C ASP A 80 16.04 -4.49 -8.68
N SER A 81 15.56 -4.05 -7.51
CA SER A 81 15.18 -2.65 -7.27
C SER A 81 16.41 -1.76 -7.09
N TRP A 82 16.59 -0.81 -8.01
CA TRP A 82 17.60 0.23 -7.88
C TRP A 82 17.15 1.31 -6.87
N LEU A 83 17.35 1.04 -5.57
CA LEU A 83 16.95 1.94 -4.47
C LEU A 83 18.11 2.49 -3.65
N GLY A 84 19.36 2.30 -4.07
CA GLY A 84 20.53 2.80 -3.33
C GLY A 84 20.56 4.33 -3.15
N TRP A 85 19.75 5.07 -3.89
CA TRP A 85 19.56 6.51 -3.73
C TRP A 85 18.58 6.90 -2.61
N LEU A 86 17.75 5.96 -2.12
CA LEU A 86 16.90 6.15 -0.93
C LEU A 86 17.65 5.93 0.39
N GLY A 87 18.92 5.52 0.33
CA GLY A 87 19.74 5.21 1.50
C GLY A 87 19.81 3.72 1.80
N ASP A 88 20.38 3.40 2.97
CA ASP A 88 20.70 2.02 3.37
C ASP A 88 19.45 1.18 3.70
N ASP A 89 18.34 1.83 4.06
CA ASP A 89 17.06 1.19 4.37
C ASP A 89 15.90 1.89 3.62
N PRO A 90 15.59 1.44 2.39
CA PRO A 90 14.49 1.99 1.61
C PRO A 90 13.11 1.81 2.27
N ALA A 91 12.89 0.70 2.98
CA ALA A 91 11.63 0.42 3.65
C ALA A 91 11.38 1.40 4.79
N ALA A 92 12.39 1.63 5.64
CA ALA A 92 12.32 2.64 6.70
C ALA A 92 12.11 4.05 6.12
N THR A 93 12.79 4.38 5.02
CA THR A 93 12.66 5.69 4.36
C THR A 93 11.24 5.94 3.87
N VAL A 94 10.63 4.94 3.22
CA VAL A 94 9.22 5.02 2.78
C VAL A 94 8.28 5.12 3.97
N ARG A 95 8.43 4.25 4.99
CA ARG A 95 7.56 4.24 6.18
C ARG A 95 7.61 5.58 6.92
N PHE A 96 8.81 6.09 7.20
CA PHE A 96 8.97 7.36 7.93
C PHE A 96 8.51 8.56 7.12
N GLY A 97 8.78 8.60 5.81
CA GLY A 97 8.30 9.68 4.95
C GLY A 97 6.78 9.76 4.92
N LEU A 98 6.12 8.61 4.77
CA LEU A 98 4.66 8.54 4.79
C LEU A 98 4.10 8.92 6.17
N ALA A 99 4.63 8.33 7.26
CA ALA A 99 4.16 8.61 8.61
C ALA A 99 4.34 10.10 8.98
N GLY A 100 5.44 10.73 8.53
CA GLY A 100 5.66 12.16 8.68
C GLY A 100 4.58 12.99 7.98
N MET A 101 4.26 12.67 6.72
CA MET A 101 3.19 13.37 6.00
C MET A 101 1.82 13.21 6.68
N LEU A 102 1.50 12.02 7.19
CA LEU A 102 0.27 11.81 7.96
C LEU A 102 0.26 12.61 9.26
N GLY A 103 1.37 12.62 10.01
CA GLY A 103 1.50 13.39 11.25
C GLY A 103 1.40 14.91 11.05
N ASP A 104 1.86 15.41 9.90
CA ASP A 104 1.71 16.83 9.53
C ASP A 104 0.25 17.20 9.20
N GLN A 105 -0.55 16.23 8.70
CA GLN A 105 -1.99 16.43 8.45
C GLN A 105 -2.83 16.27 9.71
N VAL A 106 -2.53 15.25 10.51
CA VAL A 106 -3.25 14.89 11.73
C VAL A 106 -2.24 14.64 12.85
N GLU A 107 -2.07 15.64 13.71
CA GLU A 107 -1.16 15.55 14.85
C GLU A 107 -1.55 14.39 15.77
N GLY A 108 -0.61 13.46 16.01
CA GLY A 108 -0.81 12.28 16.84
C GLY A 108 -1.37 11.05 16.12
N ALA A 109 -1.52 11.10 14.79
CA ALA A 109 -1.82 9.90 14.02
C ALA A 109 -0.64 8.90 14.06
N GLU A 110 -0.94 7.63 14.31
CA GLU A 110 0.05 6.56 14.39
C GLU A 110 -0.20 5.49 13.32
N VAL A 111 0.82 5.20 12.51
CA VAL A 111 0.76 4.10 11.53
C VAL A 111 1.05 2.78 12.25
N GLU A 112 0.06 1.91 12.34
CA GLU A 112 0.20 0.60 12.99
C GLU A 112 0.89 -0.41 12.09
N TRP A 113 0.48 -0.47 10.82
CA TRP A 113 1.06 -1.34 9.81
C TRP A 113 1.03 -0.66 8.44
N MET A 114 1.96 -1.04 7.57
CA MET A 114 2.06 -0.56 6.19
C MET A 114 2.49 -1.69 5.26
N LYS A 115 1.77 -1.87 4.15
CA LYS A 115 2.07 -2.88 3.14
C LYS A 115 2.23 -2.22 1.78
N VAL A 116 3.17 -2.71 0.99
CA VAL A 116 3.29 -2.39 -0.43
C VAL A 116 2.40 -3.35 -1.21
N ILE A 117 1.28 -2.83 -1.73
CA ILE A 117 0.17 -3.66 -2.22
C ILE A 117 0.27 -3.99 -3.72
N ASP A 118 1.05 -3.21 -4.47
CA ASP A 118 1.34 -3.44 -5.88
C ASP A 118 2.80 -3.08 -6.21
N GLU A 119 3.27 -3.39 -7.42
CA GLU A 119 4.63 -3.15 -7.88
C GLU A 119 4.95 -1.63 -7.89
N PRO A 120 6.02 -1.17 -7.21
CA PRO A 120 6.41 0.23 -7.29
C PRO A 120 6.77 0.67 -8.72
N ARG A 121 6.43 1.91 -9.07
CA ARG A 121 6.79 2.50 -10.36
C ARG A 121 8.01 3.39 -10.19
N HIS A 122 8.98 3.27 -11.09
CA HIS A 122 10.27 3.97 -10.97
C HIS A 122 10.53 4.81 -12.21
N LEU A 123 11.13 5.99 -12.01
CA LEU A 123 11.65 6.81 -13.09
C LEU A 123 13.02 7.34 -12.72
N THR A 124 14.00 7.20 -13.62
CA THR A 124 15.34 7.74 -13.43
C THR A 124 15.70 8.66 -14.58
N GLY A 125 16.46 9.71 -14.28
CA GLY A 125 16.95 10.67 -15.26
C GLY A 125 18.44 10.92 -15.06
N GLY A 126 19.20 10.86 -16.15
CA GLY A 126 20.64 11.07 -16.12
C GLY A 126 21.13 11.97 -17.25
N SER A 127 22.26 12.61 -17.00
CA SER A 127 23.00 13.34 -18.03
C SER A 127 24.14 12.48 -18.55
N ARG A 128 24.37 12.53 -19.87
CA ARG A 128 25.59 11.95 -20.45
C ARG A 128 26.74 12.94 -20.31
N THR A 129 27.86 12.47 -19.81
CA THR A 129 29.09 13.27 -19.65
C THR A 129 30.19 12.64 -20.51
N GLY A 130 30.73 13.38 -21.48
CA GLY A 130 31.85 12.94 -22.33
C GLY A 130 31.49 12.02 -23.51
N ASP A 131 32.49 11.30 -24.03
CA ASP A 131 32.47 10.49 -25.27
C ASP A 131 31.70 9.14 -25.17
N GLY A 132 30.52 9.16 -24.53
CA GLY A 132 29.41 8.31 -24.97
C GLY A 132 28.95 7.13 -24.13
N ASP A 133 29.73 6.62 -23.17
CA ASP A 133 29.41 5.35 -22.47
C ASP A 133 29.11 5.46 -20.96
N GLN A 134 29.15 6.67 -20.38
CA GLN A 134 28.87 6.86 -18.95
C GLN A 134 27.64 7.76 -18.74
N LEU A 135 26.63 7.22 -18.05
CA LEU A 135 25.44 7.96 -17.61
C LEU A 135 25.62 8.33 -16.13
N THR A 136 25.60 9.62 -15.82
CA THR A 136 25.50 10.10 -14.45
C THR A 136 24.03 10.24 -14.09
N LEU A 137 23.58 9.56 -13.03
CA LEU A 137 22.22 9.71 -12.50
C LEU A 137 22.09 11.08 -11.83
N THR A 138 21.14 11.88 -12.30
CA THR A 138 20.90 13.25 -11.79
C THR A 138 19.63 13.34 -10.96
N ARG A 139 18.65 12.46 -11.23
CA ARG A 139 17.34 12.45 -10.59
C ARG A 139 16.77 11.04 -10.57
N ALA A 140 15.97 10.73 -9.57
CA ALA A 140 15.24 9.49 -9.44
C ALA A 140 13.91 9.73 -8.75
N ALA A 141 12.88 8.98 -9.12
CA ALA A 141 11.61 8.97 -8.46
C ALA A 141 11.07 7.54 -8.32
N ILE A 142 10.32 7.31 -7.27
CA ILE A 142 9.55 6.09 -7.03
C ILE A 142 8.15 6.46 -6.58
N ALA A 143 7.15 5.77 -7.12
CA ALA A 143 5.79 5.74 -6.64
C ALA A 143 5.53 4.37 -6.01
N VAL A 144 5.12 4.35 -4.75
CA VAL A 144 4.91 3.15 -3.93
C VAL A 144 3.42 3.01 -3.62
N PRO A 145 2.69 2.11 -4.29
CA PRO A 145 1.32 1.76 -3.94
C PRO A 145 1.27 1.11 -2.56
N PHE A 146 0.42 1.62 -1.68
CA PHE A 146 0.36 1.15 -0.29
C PHE A 146 -1.07 0.90 0.18
N GLY A 147 -1.17 0.01 1.17
CA GLY A 147 -2.27 -0.05 2.13
C GLY A 147 -1.69 0.11 3.53
N LEU A 148 -2.38 0.82 4.43
CA LEU A 148 -1.93 1.03 5.80
C LEU A 148 -3.09 1.08 6.78
N GLY A 149 -2.82 0.69 8.01
CA GLY A 149 -3.69 0.94 9.17
C GLY A 149 -3.16 2.14 9.94
N VAL A 150 -4.04 3.10 10.20
CA VAL A 150 -3.73 4.30 11.00
C VAL A 150 -4.67 4.39 12.18
N ARG A 151 -4.12 4.63 13.35
CA ARG A 151 -4.85 5.00 14.56
C ARG A 151 -4.84 6.51 14.69
N SER A 152 -6.02 7.11 14.75
CA SER A 152 -6.21 8.53 15.00
C SER A 152 -6.02 8.84 16.50
N PRO A 153 -5.77 10.12 16.88
CA PRO A 153 -5.60 10.50 18.29
C PRO A 153 -6.81 10.24 19.19
N ASP A 154 -8.00 10.08 18.60
CA ASP A 154 -9.25 9.71 19.26
C ASP A 154 -9.46 8.20 19.39
N ASP A 155 -8.42 7.41 19.08
CA ASP A 155 -8.40 5.93 19.09
C ASP A 155 -9.20 5.27 17.96
N SER A 156 -9.70 6.06 17.00
CA SER A 156 -10.36 5.55 15.80
C SER A 156 -9.36 4.87 14.87
N PHE A 157 -9.65 3.65 14.44
CA PHE A 157 -8.86 2.92 13.45
C PHE A 157 -9.40 3.15 12.04
N HIS A 158 -8.50 3.43 11.11
CA HIS A 158 -8.81 3.59 9.70
C HIS A 158 -7.83 2.81 8.84
N VAL A 159 -8.34 2.19 7.78
CA VAL A 159 -7.51 1.63 6.73
C VAL A 159 -7.49 2.60 5.56
N LEU A 160 -6.30 3.00 5.14
CA LEU A 160 -6.08 3.90 4.01
C LEU A 160 -5.31 3.17 2.92
N SER A 161 -5.59 3.52 1.67
CA SER A 161 -4.81 3.06 0.52
C SER A 161 -4.55 4.22 -0.44
N GLY A 162 -3.49 4.08 -1.24
CA GLY A 162 -3.10 5.10 -2.18
C GLY A 162 -1.67 4.90 -2.69
N VAL A 163 -1.05 5.99 -3.12
CA VAL A 163 0.34 6.00 -3.58
C VAL A 163 1.15 7.04 -2.84
N PHE A 164 2.33 6.61 -2.38
CA PHE A 164 3.35 7.50 -1.82
C PHE A 164 4.48 7.68 -2.84
N THR A 165 4.75 8.93 -3.23
CA THR A 165 5.82 9.24 -4.19
C THR A 165 6.98 9.94 -3.50
N ILE A 166 8.19 9.49 -3.78
CA ILE A 166 9.44 10.17 -3.43
C ILE A 166 10.16 10.50 -4.72
N ALA A 167 10.47 11.78 -4.95
CA ALA A 167 11.35 12.20 -6.04
C ALA A 167 12.56 12.93 -5.49
N MET A 168 13.72 12.68 -6.09
CA MET A 168 14.98 13.35 -5.78
C MET A 168 15.63 13.93 -7.04
N SER A 169 16.23 15.11 -6.90
CA SER A 169 17.01 15.78 -7.94
C SER A 169 18.35 16.26 -7.39
N GLY A 170 19.34 16.41 -8.26
CA GLY A 170 20.71 16.77 -7.89
C GLY A 170 21.47 15.63 -7.21
N LEU A 171 21.22 14.38 -7.61
CA LEU A 171 21.93 13.20 -7.11
C LEU A 171 23.45 13.24 -7.43
N ASP A 172 23.84 14.06 -8.39
CA ASP A 172 25.22 14.32 -8.82
C ASP A 172 25.79 15.65 -8.29
N ASP A 173 25.01 16.44 -7.56
CA ASP A 173 25.41 17.74 -7.04
C ASP A 173 26.15 17.61 -5.70
N ALA A 174 27.26 18.34 -5.54
CA ALA A 174 28.03 18.41 -4.30
C ALA A 174 27.25 19.09 -3.16
N GLY A 175 26.20 19.86 -3.48
CA GLY A 175 25.27 20.45 -2.52
C GLY A 175 24.34 19.44 -1.82
N GLY A 176 24.34 18.18 -2.28
CA GLY A 176 23.45 17.13 -1.80
C GLY A 176 22.10 17.11 -2.53
N PRO A 177 21.43 15.95 -2.58
CA PRO A 177 20.17 15.80 -3.29
C PRO A 177 19.05 16.56 -2.60
N ARG A 178 18.13 17.11 -3.40
CA ARG A 178 16.84 17.65 -2.95
C ARG A 178 15.79 16.57 -3.09
N SER A 179 14.82 16.54 -2.18
CA SER A 179 13.71 15.60 -2.24
C SER A 179 12.37 16.30 -2.14
N GLN A 180 11.34 15.68 -2.72
CA GLN A 180 9.95 16.05 -2.56
C GLN A 180 9.11 14.77 -2.37
N LEU A 181 8.10 14.88 -1.53
CA LEU A 181 7.19 13.80 -1.16
C LEU A 181 5.76 14.15 -1.58
N TRP A 182 5.01 13.15 -2.03
CA TRP A 182 3.57 13.25 -2.27
C TRP A 182 2.87 12.06 -1.65
N LEU A 183 1.68 12.31 -1.10
CA LEU A 183 0.79 11.31 -0.54
C LEU A 183 -0.57 11.47 -1.23
N ASP A 184 -0.89 10.55 -2.13
CA ASP A 184 -2.11 10.57 -2.94
C ASP A 184 -3.00 9.40 -2.47
N LEU A 185 -4.00 9.71 -1.65
CA LEU A 185 -4.99 8.72 -1.20
C LEU A 185 -5.91 8.32 -2.35
N GLU A 186 -6.37 7.07 -2.36
CA GLU A 186 -7.27 6.49 -3.37
C GLU A 186 -6.69 6.44 -4.80
N ALA A 187 -5.42 6.82 -4.97
CA ALA A 187 -4.70 6.68 -6.22
C ALA A 187 -4.16 5.25 -6.41
N ASP A 188 -4.07 4.82 -7.66
CA ASP A 188 -3.46 3.54 -8.04
C ASP A 188 -2.08 3.71 -8.69
N ALA A 189 -1.40 2.58 -8.92
CA ALA A 189 -0.05 2.55 -9.46
C ALA A 189 0.02 3.11 -10.89
N ASP A 190 -1.01 2.89 -11.71
CA ASP A 190 -1.04 3.29 -13.12
C ASP A 190 -1.21 4.81 -13.22
N TRP A 191 -2.11 5.39 -12.43
CA TRP A 191 -2.23 6.84 -12.30
C TRP A 191 -0.90 7.47 -11.86
N ALA A 192 -0.23 6.87 -10.87
CA ALA A 192 1.02 7.41 -10.36
C ALA A 192 2.16 7.34 -11.39
N GLU A 193 2.20 6.30 -12.21
CA GLU A 193 3.15 6.18 -13.33
C GLU A 193 3.00 7.36 -14.31
N GLU A 194 1.77 7.80 -14.59
CA GLU A 194 1.50 8.98 -15.42
C GLU A 194 1.98 10.29 -14.78
N GLN A 195 2.02 10.37 -13.44
CA GLN A 195 2.48 11.56 -12.71
C GLN A 195 4.01 11.66 -12.58
N LEU A 196 4.73 10.53 -12.55
CA LEU A 196 6.18 10.48 -12.35
C LEU A 196 6.98 11.40 -13.30
N PRO A 197 6.68 11.46 -14.63
CA PRO A 197 7.39 12.34 -15.56
C PRO A 197 7.32 13.81 -15.20
N GLN A 198 6.24 14.27 -14.57
CA GLN A 198 6.11 15.65 -14.12
C GLN A 198 6.81 15.83 -12.76
N ARG A 199 6.48 14.98 -11.78
CA ARG A 199 6.97 15.07 -10.39
C ARG A 199 8.49 15.06 -10.28
N ILE A 200 9.18 14.29 -11.14
CA ILE A 200 10.65 14.22 -11.11
C ILE A 200 11.34 15.54 -11.51
N TYR A 201 10.62 16.48 -12.14
CA TYR A 201 11.13 17.83 -12.46
C TYR A 201 10.61 18.90 -11.49
N GLU A 202 9.45 18.71 -10.87
CA GLU A 202 8.91 19.64 -9.85
C GLU A 202 9.85 19.85 -8.66
N VAL A 203 10.68 18.85 -8.34
CA VAL A 203 11.72 18.95 -7.29
C VAL A 203 12.63 20.17 -7.49
N ASP A 204 12.87 20.58 -8.74
CA ASP A 204 13.74 21.71 -9.08
C ASP A 204 13.02 23.07 -8.98
N GLU A 205 11.68 23.10 -8.90
CA GLU A 205 10.86 24.31 -8.95
C GLU A 205 10.55 24.92 -7.56
N GLN A 206 10.65 24.12 -6.49
CA GLN A 206 10.49 24.60 -5.12
C GLN A 206 11.79 25.25 -4.63
N ARG A 207 11.86 26.58 -4.78
CA ARG A 207 13.01 27.40 -4.41
C ARG A 207 12.68 28.40 -3.29
#